data_AF-A0A0A9DPJ7-F1
#
_entry.id   AF-A0A0A9DPJ7-F1
#
_cell.length_a   1.000
_cell.length_b   1.000
_cell.length_c   1.000
_cell.angle_alpha   90.00
_cell.angle_beta   90.00
_cell.angle_gamma   90.00
#
_symmetry.space_group_name_H-M   'P 1'
#
loop_
_entity.id
_entity.type
_entity.pdbx_description
1 polymer ?
#
loop_
_entity_poly.entity_id
_entity_poly.type
_entity_poly.pdbx_seq_one_letter_code
_entity_poly.pdbx_strand_id
1 'polypeptide(L)'
;MRALDGLQGPVYVGTGCLFRRIALYGFDPLRSKDHSPGFCSCCLPRRRKGSASNANSEETMALRMGDFDGDSMNLATFPKKFGNSSFLIDSIPVAEFQGRPLADHPSVKNGRPPGALTIPRELLDASIVAEAISVISCWYEEKTEWGIRVGWIYGSVTEDVVTGYRMHNRGWKSVYCVTQRDAFRGTAPINLTDRLHQVLRWATGSVEIFFSRNNTLFASSKMKVCTICP
;
A
#
# COMPACT_ATOMS: atom_id res chain seq x y z
N MET A 1 -13.10 -7.67 14.65
CA MET A 1 -12.56 -7.06 13.41
C MET A 1 -13.60 -6.32 12.58
N ARG A 2 -14.82 -6.85 12.37
CA ARG A 2 -15.87 -6.21 11.55
C ARG A 2 -16.17 -4.73 11.86
N ALA A 3 -16.07 -4.31 13.13
CA ALA A 3 -16.30 -2.92 13.52
C ALA A 3 -15.32 -1.91 12.88
N LEU A 4 -14.12 -2.36 12.49
CA LEU A 4 -13.10 -1.48 11.89
C LEU A 4 -13.39 -1.13 10.42
N ASP A 5 -14.22 -1.93 9.73
CA ASP A 5 -14.56 -1.70 8.31
C ASP A 5 -15.32 -0.39 8.09
N GLY A 6 -16.08 0.07 9.09
CA GLY A 6 -16.79 1.35 9.04
C GLY A 6 -15.88 2.58 9.05
N LEU A 7 -14.60 2.41 9.43
CA LEU A 7 -13.62 3.50 9.53
C LEU A 7 -12.60 3.43 8.37
N GLN A 8 -11.58 2.58 8.55
CA GLN A 8 -10.45 2.42 7.64
C GLN A 8 -10.20 0.94 7.25
N GLY A 9 -10.84 0.00 7.96
CA GLY A 9 -10.64 -1.44 7.83
C GLY A 9 -9.64 -2.02 8.84
N PRO A 10 -9.54 -3.35 8.93
CA PRO A 10 -8.61 -4.06 9.80
C PRO A 10 -7.13 -3.84 9.42
N VAL A 11 -6.23 -3.87 10.40
CA VAL A 11 -4.79 -3.88 10.12
C VAL A 11 -4.34 -5.28 9.69
N TYR A 12 -3.29 -5.36 8.86
CA TYR A 12 -2.66 -6.62 8.47
C TYR A 12 -2.00 -7.31 9.66
N VAL A 13 -2.25 -8.63 9.81
CA VAL A 13 -1.78 -9.47 10.92
C VAL A 13 -1.22 -10.82 10.44
N GLY A 14 -0.63 -10.84 9.24
CA GLY A 14 0.23 -11.93 8.77
C GLY A 14 -0.39 -12.91 7.76
N THR A 15 -1.68 -13.25 7.82
CA THR A 15 -2.25 -14.29 6.94
C THR A 15 -3.63 -13.95 6.37
N GLY A 16 -4.04 -14.65 5.30
CA GLY A 16 -5.38 -14.53 4.71
C GLY A 16 -5.68 -13.18 4.04
N CYS A 17 -4.66 -12.47 3.57
CA CYS A 17 -4.78 -11.13 3.03
C CYS A 17 -4.45 -11.07 1.53
N LEU A 18 -5.24 -10.31 0.78
CA LEU A 18 -5.00 -10.02 -0.63
C LEU A 18 -4.57 -8.56 -0.79
N PHE A 19 -3.33 -8.33 -1.21
CA PHE A 19 -2.76 -7.00 -1.35
C PHE A 19 -2.87 -6.49 -2.78
N ARG A 20 -3.16 -5.19 -2.91
CA ARG A 20 -2.92 -4.48 -4.17
C ARG A 20 -1.42 -4.23 -4.29
N ARG A 21 -0.83 -4.68 -5.40
CA ARG A 21 0.62 -4.56 -5.63
C ARG A 21 1.13 -3.11 -5.50
N ILE A 22 0.39 -2.15 -6.04
CA ILE A 22 0.74 -0.72 -5.95
C ILE A 22 0.75 -0.18 -4.51
N ALA A 23 -0.04 -0.75 -3.60
CA ALA A 23 -0.04 -0.35 -2.20
C ALA A 23 1.25 -0.80 -1.50
N LEU A 24 1.72 -2.03 -1.82
CA LEU A 24 3.00 -2.55 -1.34
C LEU A 24 4.18 -1.77 -1.93
N TYR A 25 4.10 -1.36 -3.20
CA TYR A 25 5.11 -0.49 -3.82
C TYR A 25 5.13 0.93 -3.25
N GLY A 26 4.14 1.27 -2.42
CA GLY A 26 4.09 2.51 -1.69
C GLY A 26 3.51 3.69 -2.44
N PHE A 27 2.76 3.42 -3.51
CA PHE A 27 1.94 4.44 -4.16
C PHE A 27 0.70 4.76 -3.30
N ASP A 28 0.25 6.00 -3.36
CA ASP A 28 -0.96 6.51 -2.72
C ASP A 28 -2.21 6.04 -3.48
N PRO A 29 -3.34 5.85 -2.78
CA PRO A 29 -4.59 5.51 -3.46
C PRO A 29 -5.09 6.68 -4.32
N LEU A 30 -5.73 6.35 -5.43
CA LEU A 30 -6.33 7.31 -6.38
C LEU A 30 -7.33 8.28 -5.74
N ARG A 31 -8.00 7.83 -4.67
CA ARG A 31 -9.04 8.59 -3.95
C ARG A 31 -8.47 9.57 -2.91
N SER A 32 -7.15 9.68 -2.77
CA SER A 32 -6.50 10.56 -1.78
C SER A 32 -6.74 12.06 -2.02
N LYS A 33 -7.25 12.47 -3.19
CA LYS A 33 -7.58 13.87 -3.50
C LYS A 33 -8.83 14.42 -2.78
N ASP A 34 -9.67 13.58 -2.19
CA ASP A 34 -10.96 14.02 -1.62
C ASP A 34 -10.90 14.41 -0.14
N HIS A 35 -9.71 14.45 0.50
CA HIS A 35 -9.54 14.98 1.85
C HIS A 35 -8.60 16.18 1.83
N SER A 36 -9.11 17.30 1.34
CA SER A 36 -8.70 18.59 1.91
C SER A 36 -9.35 18.65 3.29
N PRO A 37 -8.60 18.79 4.41
CA PRO A 37 -9.22 19.12 5.68
C PRO A 37 -9.81 20.52 5.49
N GLY A 38 -11.12 20.58 5.30
CA GLY A 38 -11.88 21.82 5.23
C GLY A 38 -11.91 22.47 6.60
N PHE A 39 -10.78 23.05 7.02
CA PHE A 39 -10.75 24.02 8.08
C PHE A 39 -11.31 25.33 7.49
N CYS A 40 -12.52 25.68 7.91
CA CYS A 40 -13.14 27.00 7.86
C CYS A 40 -12.61 27.98 6.77
N SER A 41 -13.21 27.95 5.59
CA SER A 41 -12.90 28.83 4.45
C SER A 41 -13.48 30.26 4.59
N CYS A 42 -13.70 30.78 5.80
CA CYS A 42 -14.36 32.08 5.98
C CYS A 42 -13.41 33.28 6.22
N CYS A 43 -12.08 33.12 6.26
CA CYS A 43 -11.21 34.23 6.72
C CYS A 43 -9.93 34.56 5.92
N LEU A 44 -9.56 33.87 4.82
CA LEU A 44 -8.31 34.21 4.10
C LEU A 44 -8.46 34.17 2.56
N PRO A 45 -8.19 35.26 1.82
CA PRO A 45 -8.24 35.26 0.36
C PRO A 45 -7.00 34.54 -0.22
N ARG A 46 -7.21 33.37 -0.82
CA ARG A 46 -6.11 32.63 -1.48
C ARG A 46 -6.07 32.95 -2.98
N ARG A 47 -4.97 33.59 -3.42
CA ARG A 47 -4.64 33.80 -4.84
C ARG A 47 -4.63 32.46 -5.60
N ARG A 48 -5.50 32.35 -6.62
CA ARG A 48 -5.42 31.29 -7.63
C ARG A 48 -4.17 31.49 -8.48
N LYS A 49 -3.21 30.56 -8.42
CA LYS A 49 -2.19 30.42 -9.46
C LYS A 49 -2.63 29.26 -10.34
N GLY A 50 -3.14 29.58 -11.53
CA GLY A 50 -3.50 28.58 -12.53
C GLY A 50 -2.23 27.97 -13.12
N SER A 51 -2.10 26.65 -13.09
CA SER A 51 -1.22 25.94 -14.01
C SER A 51 -2.10 25.28 -15.06
N ALA A 52 -1.91 25.69 -16.31
CA ALA A 52 -2.55 25.11 -17.47
C ALA A 52 -2.24 23.62 -17.56
N SER A 53 -3.28 22.80 -17.68
CA SER A 53 -3.20 21.36 -17.90
C SER A 53 -2.92 21.09 -19.37
N ASN A 54 -1.71 20.61 -19.69
CA ASN A 54 -1.43 20.00 -20.99
C ASN A 54 -2.07 18.59 -21.03
N ALA A 55 -2.85 18.36 -22.08
CA ALA A 55 -3.80 17.26 -22.26
C ALA A 55 -3.15 15.92 -22.67
N ASN A 56 -2.14 15.44 -21.93
CA ASN A 56 -1.49 14.16 -22.26
C ASN A 56 -1.12 13.27 -21.05
N SER A 57 -1.95 13.23 -19.99
CA SER A 57 -1.58 12.59 -18.71
C SER A 57 -2.67 11.78 -18.00
N GLU A 58 -3.56 11.11 -18.74
CA GLU A 58 -4.60 10.27 -18.13
C GLU A 58 -4.08 8.90 -17.63
N GLU A 59 -3.05 8.32 -18.27
CA GLU A 59 -2.49 7.01 -17.86
C GLU A 59 -1.61 7.09 -16.60
N THR A 60 -0.88 8.19 -16.39
CA THR A 60 0.09 8.35 -15.29
C THR A 60 -0.48 9.04 -14.05
N MET A 61 -1.77 9.43 -14.07
CA MET A 61 -2.41 10.09 -12.93
C MET A 61 -2.47 9.21 -11.67
N ALA A 62 -2.30 7.90 -11.86
CA ALA A 62 -2.56 6.85 -10.88
C ALA A 62 -1.38 6.40 -10.02
N LEU A 63 -0.15 6.61 -10.49
CA LEU A 63 1.05 6.37 -9.72
C LEU A 63 1.41 7.68 -9.03
N ARG A 64 1.00 7.87 -7.78
CA ARG A 64 1.44 9.01 -6.98
C ARG A 64 2.11 8.48 -5.74
N MET A 65 3.27 9.00 -5.35
CA MET A 65 3.79 8.81 -4.00
C MET A 65 3.70 10.17 -3.32
N GLY A 66 2.80 10.31 -2.36
CA GLY A 66 2.78 11.49 -1.50
C GLY A 66 3.79 11.28 -0.38
N ASP A 67 5.03 11.72 -0.59
CA ASP A 67 5.95 11.86 0.54
C ASP A 67 5.53 13.06 1.38
N PHE A 68 5.98 13.08 2.64
CA PHE A 68 5.84 14.24 3.53
C PHE A 68 6.56 15.51 2.98
N ASP A 69 7.42 15.34 1.96
CA ASP A 69 7.95 16.40 1.12
C ASP A 69 7.32 16.31 -0.27
N GLY A 70 6.78 17.44 -0.75
CA GLY A 70 5.89 17.56 -1.91
C GLY A 70 6.50 17.27 -3.30
N ASP A 71 7.35 16.27 -3.44
CA ASP A 71 7.92 15.88 -4.73
C ASP A 71 6.91 15.08 -5.56
N SER A 72 6.37 15.75 -6.58
CA SER A 72 5.70 15.13 -7.72
C SER A 72 6.58 14.06 -8.36
N MET A 73 5.98 12.99 -8.87
CA MET A 73 6.64 11.87 -9.58
C MET A 73 7.84 12.31 -10.44
N ASN A 74 9.05 12.20 -9.88
CA ASN A 74 10.28 12.29 -10.64
C ASN A 74 10.70 10.87 -11.02
N LEU A 75 10.56 10.51 -12.30
CA LEU A 75 11.01 9.23 -12.87
C LEU A 75 12.50 8.98 -12.56
N ALA A 76 13.30 10.03 -12.41
CA ALA A 76 14.69 10.00 -11.96
C ALA A 76 14.91 9.34 -10.59
N THR A 77 13.88 9.25 -9.74
CA THR A 77 13.97 8.60 -8.42
C THR A 77 13.65 7.10 -8.45
N PHE A 78 13.11 6.57 -9.55
CA PHE A 78 12.72 5.16 -9.64
C PHE A 78 13.90 4.20 -9.46
N PRO A 79 15.08 4.43 -10.04
CA PRO A 79 16.24 3.54 -9.83
C PRO A 79 16.65 3.45 -8.36
N LYS A 80 16.59 4.57 -7.62
CA LYS A 80 16.87 4.59 -6.18
C LYS A 80 15.81 3.83 -5.37
N LYS A 81 14.55 3.84 -5.82
CA LYS A 81 13.43 3.20 -5.10
C LYS A 81 13.32 1.71 -5.37
N PHE A 82 13.29 1.33 -6.64
CA PHE A 82 12.97 -0.02 -7.11
C PHE A 82 14.18 -0.80 -7.61
N GLY A 83 15.36 -0.15 -7.71
CA GLY A 83 16.57 -0.74 -8.29
C GLY A 83 16.69 -0.47 -9.79
N ASN A 84 17.73 -1.04 -10.41
CA ASN A 84 18.14 -0.71 -11.77
C ASN A 84 17.44 -1.54 -12.87
N SER A 85 16.60 -2.52 -12.53
CA SER A 85 15.91 -3.34 -13.55
C SER A 85 14.79 -2.53 -14.22
N SER A 86 14.97 -2.24 -15.52
CA SER A 86 13.95 -1.59 -16.34
C SER A 86 12.71 -2.47 -16.47
N PHE A 87 12.88 -3.78 -16.63
CA PHE A 87 11.77 -4.75 -16.71
C PHE A 87 10.86 -4.68 -15.48
N LEU A 88 11.45 -4.57 -14.29
CA LEU A 88 10.68 -4.41 -13.06
C LEU A 88 9.91 -3.08 -13.04
N ILE A 89 10.59 -1.98 -13.39
CA ILE A 89 10.00 -0.63 -13.40
C ILE A 89 8.85 -0.54 -14.41
N ASP A 90 9.03 -1.08 -15.61
CA ASP A 90 8.04 -1.09 -16.69
C ASP A 90 6.83 -1.97 -16.35
N SER A 91 7.01 -2.97 -15.48
CA SER A 91 5.91 -3.81 -14.99
C SER A 91 4.98 -3.10 -13.97
N ILE A 92 5.43 -2.01 -13.34
CA ILE A 92 4.67 -1.28 -12.31
C ILE A 92 3.35 -0.68 -12.85
N PRO A 93 3.35 0.11 -13.95
CA PRO A 93 2.11 0.64 -14.52
C PRO A 93 1.17 -0.48 -15.01
N VAL A 94 1.73 -1.57 -15.52
CA VAL A 94 0.94 -2.75 -15.92
C VAL A 94 0.22 -3.34 -14.70
N ALA A 95 0.91 -3.49 -13.57
CA ALA A 95 0.31 -3.99 -12.35
C ALA A 95 -0.72 -3.03 -11.73
N GLU A 96 -0.52 -1.72 -11.90
CA GLU A 96 -1.49 -0.69 -11.50
C GLU A 96 -2.81 -0.88 -12.25
N PHE A 97 -2.75 -0.97 -13.59
CA PHE A 97 -3.90 -1.23 -14.44
C PHE A 97 -4.59 -2.55 -14.11
N GLN A 98 -3.82 -3.63 -13.92
CA GLN A 98 -4.34 -4.96 -13.56
C GLN A 98 -5.03 -4.96 -12.19
N GLY A 99 -4.59 -4.11 -11.26
CA GLY A 99 -5.15 -3.97 -9.91
C GLY A 99 -6.36 -3.03 -9.80
N ARG A 100 -6.77 -2.36 -10.88
CA ARG A 100 -7.98 -1.51 -10.89
C ARG A 100 -9.25 -2.36 -10.75
N PRO A 101 -10.26 -1.87 -10.01
CA PRO A 101 -11.56 -2.54 -9.92
C PRO A 101 -12.23 -2.60 -11.30
N LEU A 102 -13.17 -3.52 -11.51
CA LEU A 102 -13.95 -3.59 -12.74
C LEU A 102 -14.90 -2.39 -12.86
N ALA A 103 -15.01 -1.81 -14.05
CA ALA A 103 -15.85 -0.64 -14.33
C ALA A 103 -17.35 -0.99 -14.48
N ASP A 104 -17.86 -1.92 -13.66
CA ASP A 104 -19.24 -2.43 -13.79
C ASP A 104 -20.29 -1.52 -13.13
N HIS A 105 -19.86 -0.65 -12.21
CA HIS A 105 -20.76 0.18 -11.41
C HIS A 105 -20.43 1.67 -11.58
N PRO A 106 -21.43 2.57 -11.72
CA PRO A 106 -21.22 4.01 -11.92
C PRO A 106 -20.40 4.71 -10.81
N SER A 107 -20.30 4.11 -9.63
CA SER A 107 -19.47 4.60 -8.53
C SER A 107 -17.96 4.37 -8.73
N VAL A 108 -17.59 3.52 -9.69
CA VAL A 108 -16.20 3.16 -10.01
C VAL A 108 -15.70 4.07 -11.13
N LYS A 109 -15.20 5.26 -10.77
CA LYS A 109 -14.71 6.25 -11.73
C LYS A 109 -13.46 5.82 -12.49
N ASN A 110 -12.58 5.04 -11.87
CA ASN A 110 -11.29 4.61 -12.42
C ASN A 110 -11.22 3.08 -12.52
N GLY A 111 -12.25 2.50 -13.14
CA GLY A 111 -12.34 1.05 -13.34
C GLY A 111 -11.64 0.60 -14.61
N ARG A 112 -11.23 -0.67 -14.64
CA ARG A 112 -10.78 -1.36 -15.84
C ARG A 112 -12.00 -1.84 -16.65
N PRO A 113 -11.97 -1.78 -18.00
CA PRO A 113 -13.05 -2.35 -18.79
C PRO A 113 -13.17 -3.88 -18.61
N PRO A 114 -14.38 -4.45 -18.74
CA PRO A 114 -14.58 -5.89 -18.75
C PRO A 114 -13.81 -6.55 -19.90
N GLY A 115 -13.27 -7.74 -19.68
CA GLY A 115 -12.48 -8.47 -20.69
C GLY A 115 -11.01 -8.06 -20.83
N ALA A 116 -10.57 -6.95 -20.22
CA ALA A 116 -9.17 -6.49 -20.40
C ALA A 116 -8.09 -7.46 -19.87
N LEU A 117 -8.43 -8.42 -19.00
CA LEU A 117 -7.50 -9.46 -18.52
C LEU A 117 -7.83 -10.87 -19.03
N THR A 118 -8.73 -11.00 -20.00
CA THR A 118 -9.05 -12.32 -20.59
C THR A 118 -8.11 -12.68 -21.73
N ILE A 119 -7.24 -11.75 -22.15
CA ILE A 119 -6.25 -11.96 -23.19
C ILE A 119 -5.18 -12.95 -22.66
N PRO A 120 -4.73 -13.92 -23.49
CA PRO A 120 -3.62 -14.80 -23.12
C PRO A 120 -2.40 -14.01 -22.69
N ARG A 121 -1.71 -14.49 -21.64
CA ARG A 121 -0.44 -13.88 -21.22
C ARG A 121 0.64 -14.21 -22.24
N GLU A 122 1.51 -13.24 -22.49
CA GLU A 122 2.73 -13.47 -23.26
C GLU A 122 3.59 -14.54 -22.59
N LEU A 123 4.24 -15.36 -23.42
CA LEU A 123 5.13 -16.40 -22.94
C LEU A 123 6.41 -15.77 -22.37
N LEU A 124 6.99 -16.44 -21.38
CA LEU A 124 8.24 -16.00 -20.76
C LEU A 124 9.40 -16.16 -21.75
N ASP A 125 10.05 -15.05 -22.09
CA ASP A 125 11.28 -15.06 -22.87
C ASP A 125 12.51 -15.28 -21.95
N ALA A 126 13.59 -15.80 -22.53
CA ALA A 126 14.85 -16.04 -21.82
C ALA A 126 15.41 -14.75 -21.20
N SER A 127 15.20 -13.59 -21.84
CA SER A 127 15.59 -12.27 -21.31
C SER A 127 14.87 -11.94 -20.00
N ILE A 128 13.55 -12.15 -19.94
CA ILE A 128 12.72 -11.91 -18.75
C ILE A 128 13.16 -12.82 -17.60
N VAL A 129 13.50 -14.08 -17.91
CA VAL A 129 13.98 -15.04 -16.90
C VAL A 129 15.33 -14.62 -16.34
N ALA A 130 16.27 -14.18 -17.19
CA ALA A 130 17.57 -13.68 -16.74
C ALA A 130 17.44 -12.45 -15.83
N GLU A 131 16.56 -11.51 -16.18
CA GLU A 131 16.25 -10.35 -15.34
C GLU A 131 15.57 -10.74 -14.03
N ALA A 132 14.64 -11.70 -14.05
CA ALA A 132 14.02 -12.21 -12.83
C ALA A 132 15.07 -12.81 -11.88
N ILE A 133 16.06 -13.54 -12.39
CA ILE A 133 17.19 -14.07 -11.59
C ILE A 133 18.00 -12.93 -10.96
N SER A 134 18.23 -11.85 -11.70
CA SER A 134 18.93 -10.66 -11.17
C SER A 134 18.14 -9.99 -10.05
N VAL A 135 16.83 -9.79 -10.23
CA VAL A 135 15.95 -9.09 -9.26
C VAL A 135 15.75 -9.86 -7.96
N ILE A 136 15.79 -11.20 -7.99
CA ILE A 136 15.67 -12.03 -6.77
C ILE A 136 17.00 -12.18 -6.00
N SER A 137 18.10 -11.66 -6.53
CA SER A 137 19.40 -11.78 -5.87
C SER A 137 19.45 -10.97 -4.57
N CYS A 138 20.20 -11.45 -3.58
CA CYS A 138 20.36 -10.76 -2.29
C CYS A 138 21.03 -9.38 -2.40
N TRP A 139 21.73 -9.11 -3.50
CA TRP A 139 22.38 -7.83 -3.78
C TRP A 139 21.44 -6.81 -4.42
N TYR A 140 20.30 -7.24 -4.96
CA TYR A 140 19.41 -6.33 -5.69
C TYR A 140 18.84 -5.23 -4.78
N GLU A 141 18.62 -5.55 -3.50
CA GLU A 141 18.11 -4.59 -2.53
C GLU A 141 19.17 -3.59 -2.03
N GLU A 142 20.46 -3.80 -2.34
CA GLU A 142 21.53 -2.92 -1.89
C GLU A 142 21.36 -1.49 -2.46
N LYS A 143 21.43 -0.47 -1.59
CA LYS A 143 21.25 0.95 -1.93
C LYS A 143 19.89 1.30 -2.54
N THR A 144 18.91 0.41 -2.43
CA THR A 144 17.52 0.67 -2.81
C THR A 144 16.67 1.02 -1.59
N GLU A 145 15.40 1.39 -1.81
CA GLU A 145 14.45 1.65 -0.72
C GLU A 145 13.54 0.44 -0.39
N TRP A 146 13.85 -0.74 -0.92
CA TRP A 146 13.22 -2.00 -0.53
C TRP A 146 13.42 -2.26 0.97
N GLY A 147 12.37 -2.73 1.66
CA GLY A 147 12.44 -2.96 3.10
C GLY A 147 12.28 -1.69 3.96
N ILE A 148 12.60 -0.53 3.41
CA ILE A 148 12.59 0.75 4.15
C ILE A 148 11.35 1.58 3.80
N ARG A 149 11.04 1.72 2.50
CA ARG A 149 9.90 2.52 2.01
C ARG A 149 8.97 1.77 1.06
N VAL A 150 9.52 0.75 0.40
CA VAL A 150 8.87 -0.09 -0.62
C VAL A 150 8.81 -1.53 -0.09
N GLY A 151 7.68 -2.19 -0.30
CA GLY A 151 7.47 -3.58 0.11
C GLY A 151 7.11 -3.73 1.59
N TRP A 152 7.47 -4.88 2.16
CA TRP A 152 7.37 -5.15 3.59
C TRP A 152 8.41 -4.35 4.33
N ILE A 153 8.05 -3.85 5.51
CA ILE A 153 8.98 -3.07 6.32
C ILE A 153 9.88 -4.01 7.12
N TYR A 154 11.18 -3.91 6.89
CA TYR A 154 12.19 -4.73 7.58
C TYR A 154 12.54 -4.18 8.95
N GLY A 155 13.11 -5.04 9.79
CA GLY A 155 13.69 -4.66 11.08
C GLY A 155 12.68 -4.52 12.22
N SER A 156 11.47 -5.05 12.07
CA SER A 156 10.47 -5.13 13.15
C SER A 156 10.00 -6.55 13.40
N VAL A 157 9.82 -6.93 14.68
CA VAL A 157 9.27 -8.24 15.05
C VAL A 157 7.81 -8.41 14.57
N THR A 158 7.12 -7.29 14.35
CA THR A 158 5.73 -7.21 13.86
C THR A 158 5.66 -6.43 12.55
N GLU A 159 6.48 -6.85 11.58
CA GLU A 159 6.53 -6.30 10.22
C GLU A 159 5.15 -6.23 9.53
N ASP A 160 4.26 -7.17 9.84
CA ASP A 160 2.90 -7.26 9.31
C ASP A 160 2.07 -6.04 9.74
N VAL A 161 2.01 -5.78 11.04
CA VAL A 161 1.26 -4.67 11.61
C VAL A 161 1.85 -3.33 11.12
N VAL A 162 3.17 -3.20 11.10
CA VAL A 162 3.85 -1.97 10.64
C VAL A 162 3.57 -1.69 9.17
N THR A 163 3.69 -2.71 8.32
CA THR A 163 3.44 -2.58 6.87
C THR A 163 1.98 -2.18 6.63
N GLY A 164 1.03 -2.83 7.32
CA GLY A 164 -0.39 -2.49 7.28
C GLY A 164 -0.68 -1.06 7.70
N TYR A 165 -0.12 -0.64 8.85
CA TYR A 165 -0.24 0.71 9.37
C TYR A 165 0.29 1.76 8.39
N ARG A 166 1.46 1.51 7.77
CA ARG A 166 2.04 2.42 6.78
C ARG A 166 1.15 2.60 5.55
N MET A 167 0.54 1.52 5.06
CA MET A 167 -0.43 1.61 3.96
C MET A 167 -1.64 2.45 4.36
N HIS A 168 -2.18 2.25 5.57
CA HIS A 168 -3.30 3.05 6.08
C HIS A 168 -2.93 4.53 6.25
N ASN A 169 -1.71 4.84 6.68
CA ASN A 169 -1.19 6.21 6.78
C ASN A 169 -1.14 6.94 5.43
N ARG A 170 -0.88 6.22 4.34
CA ARG A 170 -0.95 6.77 2.97
C ARG A 170 -2.39 6.98 2.48
N GLY A 171 -3.38 6.50 3.23
CA GLY A 171 -4.81 6.61 2.93
C GLY A 171 -5.42 5.34 2.34
N TRP A 172 -4.68 4.23 2.24
CA TRP A 172 -5.25 2.95 1.81
C TRP A 172 -6.25 2.45 2.85
N LYS A 173 -7.31 1.81 2.36
CA LYS A 173 -8.31 1.15 3.18
C LYS A 173 -8.24 -0.35 2.97
N SER A 174 -8.45 -1.09 4.04
CA SER A 174 -8.63 -2.54 4.00
C SER A 174 -10.11 -2.89 4.22
N VAL A 175 -10.45 -4.15 3.95
CA VAL A 175 -11.81 -4.67 4.13
C VAL A 175 -11.71 -6.05 4.74
N TYR A 176 -12.47 -6.30 5.81
CA TYR A 176 -12.61 -7.61 6.40
C TYR A 176 -13.76 -8.37 5.73
N CYS A 177 -13.43 -9.40 4.95
CA CYS A 177 -14.44 -10.24 4.29
C CYS A 177 -14.67 -11.51 5.13
N VAL A 178 -15.93 -11.79 5.49
CA VAL A 178 -16.31 -13.07 6.08
C VAL A 178 -17.20 -13.83 5.10
N THR A 179 -16.67 -14.94 4.61
CA THR A 179 -17.40 -15.89 3.77
C THR A 179 -18.18 -16.89 4.62
N GLN A 180 -19.22 -17.51 4.06
CA GLN A 180 -20.04 -18.50 4.79
C GLN A 180 -19.23 -19.72 5.25
N ARG A 181 -18.24 -20.13 4.45
CA ARG A 181 -17.24 -21.14 4.82
C ARG A 181 -15.91 -20.44 5.06
N ASP A 182 -15.12 -20.90 6.01
CA ASP A 182 -13.79 -20.35 6.25
C ASP A 182 -12.92 -20.54 5.00
N ALA A 183 -12.55 -19.44 4.35
CA ALA A 183 -11.68 -19.49 3.18
C ALA A 183 -10.24 -19.89 3.54
N PHE A 184 -9.83 -19.62 4.77
CA PHE A 184 -8.51 -19.95 5.29
C PHE A 184 -8.65 -20.73 6.60
N ARG A 185 -8.06 -21.93 6.66
CA ARG A 185 -7.97 -22.76 7.86
C ARG A 185 -6.51 -23.12 8.09
N GLY A 186 -6.05 -22.94 9.33
CA GLY A 186 -4.70 -23.28 9.76
C GLY A 186 -4.75 -24.07 11.06
N THR A 187 -3.64 -24.73 11.39
CA THR A 187 -3.47 -25.42 12.67
C THR A 187 -3.07 -24.41 13.76
N ALA A 188 -3.68 -24.53 14.93
CA ALA A 188 -3.33 -23.72 16.10
C ALA A 188 -2.33 -24.48 16.99
N PRO A 189 -1.40 -23.78 17.68
CA PRO A 189 -0.55 -24.42 18.68
C PRO A 189 -1.39 -25.06 19.79
N ILE A 190 -1.14 -26.34 20.07
CA ILE A 190 -1.79 -27.08 21.16
C ILE A 190 -1.02 -26.98 22.48
N ASN A 191 0.27 -26.64 22.41
CA ASN A 191 1.15 -26.51 23.56
C ASN A 191 1.10 -25.09 24.15
N LEU A 192 1.05 -24.99 25.48
CA LEU A 192 1.06 -23.73 26.21
C LEU A 192 2.36 -22.94 25.97
N THR A 193 3.52 -23.61 25.95
CA THR A 193 4.82 -22.94 25.75
C THR A 193 4.87 -22.20 24.42
N ASP A 194 4.45 -22.85 23.34
CA ASP A 194 4.42 -22.25 22.00
C ASP A 194 3.43 -21.08 21.93
N ARG A 195 2.29 -21.21 22.62
CA ARG A 195 1.31 -20.13 22.73
C ARG A 195 1.85 -18.93 23.50
N LEU A 196 2.57 -19.14 24.59
CA LEU A 196 3.17 -18.06 25.37
C LEU A 196 4.28 -17.35 24.59
N HIS A 197 5.15 -18.10 23.91
CA HIS A 197 6.16 -17.50 23.02
C HIS A 197 5.52 -16.68 21.90
N GLN A 198 4.40 -17.13 21.34
CA GLN A 198 3.66 -16.38 20.33
C GLN A 198 3.13 -15.05 20.88
N VAL A 199 2.47 -15.07 22.04
CA VAL A 199 1.93 -13.86 22.67
C VAL A 199 3.06 -12.91 23.08
N LEU A 200 4.18 -13.44 23.56
CA LEU A 200 5.36 -12.65 23.89
C LEU A 200 5.88 -11.90 22.65
N ARG A 201 6.04 -12.58 21.50
CA ARG A 201 6.46 -11.91 20.26
C ARG A 201 5.51 -10.78 19.84
N TRP A 202 4.20 -11.00 19.97
CA TRP A 202 3.20 -9.96 19.68
C TRP A 202 3.29 -8.77 20.63
N ALA A 203 3.46 -9.04 21.93
CA ALA A 203 3.61 -7.99 22.92
C ALA A 203 4.89 -7.18 22.69
N THR A 204 6.03 -7.84 22.44
CA THR A 204 7.31 -7.19 22.14
C THR A 204 7.19 -6.31 20.90
N GLY A 205 6.63 -6.81 19.80
CA GLY A 205 6.44 -6.02 18.60
C GLY A 205 5.47 -4.84 18.80
N SER A 206 4.40 -5.03 19.58
CA SER A 206 3.47 -3.93 19.90
C SER A 206 4.16 -2.79 20.66
N VAL A 207 5.05 -3.13 21.61
CA VAL A 207 5.87 -2.15 22.34
C VAL A 207 6.88 -1.47 21.42
N GLU A 208 7.53 -2.24 20.54
CA GLU A 208 8.47 -1.71 19.54
C GLU A 208 7.79 -0.68 18.64
N ILE A 209 6.60 -0.99 18.10
CA ILE A 209 5.81 -0.07 17.28
C ILE A 209 5.47 1.20 18.06
N PHE A 210 5.03 1.06 19.31
CA PHE A 210 4.63 2.18 20.16
C PHE A 210 5.79 3.17 20.39
N PHE A 211 7.01 2.69 20.61
CA PHE A 211 8.18 3.56 20.78
C PHE A 211 8.91 3.90 19.47
N SER A 212 8.50 3.32 18.35
CA SER A 212 9.07 3.64 17.03
C SER A 212 8.53 4.95 16.45
N ARG A 213 9.15 5.41 15.35
CA ARG A 213 8.63 6.52 14.53
C ARG A 213 7.28 6.21 13.87
N ASN A 214 6.85 4.95 13.87
CA ASN A 214 5.57 4.50 13.31
C ASN A 214 4.44 4.47 14.37
N ASN A 215 4.53 5.27 15.43
CA ASN A 215 3.49 5.35 16.45
C ASN A 215 2.18 5.93 15.87
N THR A 216 1.05 5.33 16.27
CA THR A 216 -0.31 5.76 15.92
C THR A 216 -0.66 7.17 16.39
N LEU A 217 0.00 7.69 17.42
CA LEU A 217 -0.20 9.06 17.91
C LEU A 217 0.28 10.13 16.92
N PHE A 218 1.25 9.78 16.07
CA PHE A 218 1.75 10.64 15.00
C PHE A 218 1.16 10.25 13.63
N ALA A 219 0.04 9.53 13.61
CA ALA A 219 -0.62 9.13 12.38
C ALA A 219 -1.01 10.34 11.53
N SER A 220 -0.94 10.20 10.20
CA SER A 220 -1.32 11.25 9.26
C SER A 220 -2.81 11.57 9.39
N SER A 221 -3.22 12.80 9.05
CA SER A 221 -4.64 13.21 8.96
C SER A 221 -5.48 12.35 8.01
N LYS A 222 -4.82 11.55 7.16
CA LYS A 222 -5.44 10.54 6.29
C LYS A 222 -5.95 9.30 7.05
N MET A 223 -5.47 9.03 8.26
CA MET A 223 -5.96 7.92 9.09
C MET A 223 -7.17 8.34 9.92
N LYS A 224 -8.27 7.60 9.76
CA LYS A 224 -9.44 7.71 10.62
C LYS A 224 -9.23 6.84 11.85
N VAL A 225 -8.67 7.43 12.90
CA VAL A 225 -8.58 6.77 14.21
C VAL A 225 -9.92 6.91 14.91
N CYS A 226 -10.39 5.82 15.52
CA CYS A 226 -11.48 5.90 16.49
C CYS A 226 -10.92 6.63 17.72
N THR A 227 -10.98 7.95 17.75
CA THR A 227 -10.93 8.67 19.01
C THR A 227 -12.15 8.19 19.78
N ILE A 228 -11.95 7.28 20.71
CA ILE A 228 -12.86 7.12 21.85
C ILE A 228 -12.79 8.48 22.54
N CYS A 229 -13.76 9.34 22.23
CA CYS A 229 -14.03 10.48 23.07
C CYS A 229 -14.36 9.92 24.45
N PRO A 230 -13.74 10.42 25.53
CA PRO A 230 -14.09 10.01 26.89
C PRO A 230 -15.58 10.26 27.19
#